data_AF-A0A1B0GK07-F1
#
_entry.id   AF-A0A1B0GK07-F1
#
_cell.length_a   1.000
_cell.length_b   1.000
_cell.length_c   1.000
_cell.angle_alpha   90.00
_cell.angle_beta   90.00
_cell.angle_gamma   90.00
#
_symmetry.space_group_name_H-M   'P 1'
#
loop_
_entity.id
_entity.type
_entity.pdbx_description
1 polymer ?
#
loop_
_entity_poly.entity_id
_entity_poly.type
_entity_poly.pdbx_seq_one_letter_code
_entity_poly.pdbx_strand_id
1 'polypeptide(L)'
;MAKAPAVGIDLGTTYSCVGVFQHGKVEIIANDQGNRTTPSYVAFTETERLIGDAAKNQVAMNPTNTIFDAKRLIGRKFDDPAIQADMKHWPFEVVSIEGKPKIQVYYKDEKKTFFPEEISSMAPAVGIDLGTTYSCVGVFQHGKVEIIANDQGNRTTPSYVAFTETERLIGDAAKNQVAMNPTNTIFDAKRLIGRKFDDPAIQADMKHWPFEVVSIEGKPKIQEQIHELFSRCGDIRRIVMGLDKFKKTPCGFCFVEYYTRADAEMSMRYINGTRLDDRLIRVDWDAGFVEGRQYGRGKSGGQVRDEYRTDYDSGRGGYGKILQQKAVPNTDNL
;
A
#
# COMPACT_ATOMS: atom_id res chain seq x y z
N MET A 1 -12.01 -21.04 0.93
CA MET A 1 -12.84 -20.22 0.00
C MET A 1 -11.92 -19.31 -0.82
N ALA A 2 -12.38 -18.70 -1.92
CA ALA A 2 -11.50 -17.88 -2.77
C ALA A 2 -11.21 -16.51 -2.12
N LYS A 3 -9.92 -16.18 -1.94
CA LYS A 3 -9.45 -14.87 -1.43
C LYS A 3 -9.89 -13.76 -2.39
N ALA A 4 -10.30 -12.60 -1.86
CA ALA A 4 -10.50 -11.44 -2.74
C ALA A 4 -9.18 -11.04 -3.42
N PRO A 5 -9.27 -10.65 -4.69
CA PRO A 5 -8.12 -10.41 -5.54
C PRO A 5 -7.29 -9.21 -5.07
N ALA A 6 -6.03 -9.44 -4.69
CA ALA A 6 -5.05 -8.34 -4.56
C ALA A 6 -4.46 -8.06 -5.94
N VAL A 7 -4.57 -6.82 -6.43
CA VAL A 7 -4.09 -6.44 -7.76
C VAL A 7 -2.71 -5.81 -7.68
N GLY A 8 -1.76 -6.35 -8.43
CA GLY A 8 -0.44 -5.77 -8.66
C GLY A 8 -0.36 -5.22 -10.08
N ILE A 9 0.17 -4.01 -10.24
CA ILE A 9 0.32 -3.37 -11.55
C ILE A 9 1.80 -3.11 -11.77
N ASP A 10 2.33 -3.68 -12.85
CA ASP A 10 3.62 -3.26 -13.40
C ASP A 10 3.37 -2.27 -14.53
N LEU A 11 3.83 -1.05 -14.32
CA LEU A 11 3.86 -0.02 -15.33
C LEU A 11 5.26 0.01 -15.96
N GLY A 12 5.61 -1.01 -16.73
CA GLY A 12 6.88 -1.07 -17.47
C GLY A 12 6.94 -0.10 -18.67
N THR A 13 8.15 0.15 -19.17
CA THR A 13 8.40 1.09 -20.28
C THR A 13 7.82 0.60 -21.61
N THR A 14 7.93 -0.71 -21.87
CA THR A 14 7.53 -1.32 -23.15
C THR A 14 6.25 -2.15 -23.03
N TYR A 15 6.03 -2.77 -21.87
CA TYR A 15 4.84 -3.54 -21.56
C TYR A 15 4.38 -3.20 -20.15
N SER A 16 3.08 -3.18 -19.96
CA SER A 16 2.45 -3.17 -18.65
C SER A 16 1.83 -4.54 -18.38
N CYS A 17 1.76 -4.95 -17.13
CA CYS A 17 1.00 -6.13 -16.73
C CYS A 17 0.14 -5.85 -15.51
N VAL A 18 -0.96 -6.61 -15.40
CA VAL A 18 -1.82 -6.59 -14.23
C VAL A 18 -1.89 -8.01 -13.71
N GLY A 19 -1.37 -8.20 -12.50
CA GLY A 19 -1.46 -9.44 -11.76
C GLY A 19 -2.57 -9.37 -10.73
N VAL A 20 -3.23 -10.49 -10.50
CA VAL A 20 -4.23 -10.66 -9.45
C VAL A 20 -3.86 -11.85 -8.58
N PHE A 21 -3.81 -11.67 -7.27
CA PHE A 21 -3.57 -12.77 -6.34
C PHE A 21 -4.90 -13.43 -5.99
N GLN A 22 -5.13 -14.63 -6.55
CA GLN A 22 -6.33 -15.43 -6.31
C GLN A 22 -5.96 -16.92 -6.29
N HIS A 23 -6.73 -17.75 -5.58
CA HIS A 23 -6.48 -19.20 -5.45
C HIS A 23 -5.08 -19.58 -4.95
N GLY A 24 -4.48 -18.77 -4.08
CA GLY A 24 -3.16 -19.04 -3.50
C GLY A 24 -1.98 -18.83 -4.46
N LYS A 25 -2.21 -18.27 -5.64
CA LYS A 25 -1.17 -17.93 -6.62
C LYS A 25 -1.41 -16.54 -7.21
N VAL A 26 -0.37 -15.98 -7.82
CA VAL A 26 -0.52 -14.81 -8.69
C VAL A 26 -0.97 -15.30 -10.06
N GLU A 27 -2.09 -14.78 -10.55
CA GLU A 27 -2.57 -14.97 -11.92
C GLU A 27 -2.38 -13.65 -12.69
N ILE A 28 -1.74 -13.70 -13.85
CA ILE A 28 -1.62 -12.51 -14.70
C ILE A 28 -2.85 -12.43 -15.58
N ILE A 29 -3.56 -11.29 -15.50
CA ILE A 29 -4.78 -11.04 -16.28
C ILE A 29 -4.39 -10.87 -17.74
N ALA A 30 -4.98 -11.70 -18.60
CA ALA A 30 -4.83 -11.55 -20.04
C ALA A 30 -5.68 -10.38 -20.55
N ASN A 31 -5.17 -9.64 -21.52
CA ASN A 31 -5.96 -8.64 -22.24
C ASN A 31 -6.97 -9.29 -23.20
N ASP A 32 -7.71 -8.47 -23.94
CA ASP A 32 -8.74 -8.90 -24.90
C ASP A 32 -8.22 -9.77 -26.05
N GLN A 33 -6.91 -9.75 -26.32
CA GLN A 33 -6.23 -10.61 -27.29
C GLN A 33 -5.70 -11.92 -26.66
N GLY A 34 -5.87 -12.12 -25.35
CA GLY A 34 -5.33 -13.28 -24.62
C GLY A 34 -3.89 -13.12 -24.14
N ASN A 35 -3.27 -11.94 -24.33
CA ASN A 35 -1.88 -11.69 -23.93
C ASN A 35 -1.78 -11.27 -22.46
N ARG A 36 -0.82 -11.83 -21.72
CA ARG A 36 -0.58 -11.53 -20.29
C ARG A 36 0.20 -10.24 -20.04
N THR A 37 0.66 -9.59 -21.10
CA THR A 37 1.36 -8.30 -21.05
C THR A 37 0.80 -7.44 -22.16
N THR A 38 0.41 -6.22 -21.84
CA THR A 38 -0.11 -5.27 -22.82
C THR A 38 0.99 -4.29 -23.20
N PRO A 39 1.32 -4.12 -24.49
CA PRO A 39 2.29 -3.13 -24.92
C PRO A 39 1.94 -1.73 -24.42
N SER A 40 2.92 -0.96 -23.96
CA SER A 40 2.76 0.44 -23.57
C SER A 40 2.78 1.34 -24.82
N TYR A 41 1.87 1.08 -25.75
CA TYR A 41 1.74 1.76 -27.04
C TYR A 41 0.40 2.51 -27.10
N VAL A 42 0.44 3.73 -27.65
CA VAL A 42 -0.74 4.54 -27.93
C VAL A 42 -0.62 5.08 -29.35
N ALA A 43 -1.56 4.76 -30.23
CA ALA A 43 -1.57 5.28 -31.60
C ALA A 43 -2.76 6.22 -31.81
N PHE A 44 -2.52 7.30 -32.54
CA PHE A 44 -3.53 8.25 -32.95
C PHE A 44 -3.81 8.09 -34.44
N THR A 45 -5.08 8.00 -34.80
CA THR A 45 -5.55 7.88 -36.19
C THR A 45 -6.49 9.04 -36.53
N GLU A 46 -6.98 9.10 -37.76
CA GLU A 46 -7.98 10.10 -38.17
C GLU A 46 -9.32 9.94 -37.42
N THR A 47 -9.66 8.72 -36.99
CA THR A 47 -10.98 8.41 -36.41
C THR A 47 -10.90 8.18 -34.90
N GLU A 48 -9.88 7.47 -34.45
CA GLU A 48 -9.81 6.92 -33.09
C GLU A 48 -8.40 6.86 -32.50
N ARG A 49 -8.33 6.49 -31.23
CA ARG A 49 -7.09 6.27 -30.49
C ARG A 49 -6.99 4.78 -30.16
N LEU A 50 -5.94 4.14 -30.63
CA LEU A 50 -5.64 2.74 -30.37
C LEU A 50 -4.67 2.63 -29.19
N ILE A 51 -4.80 1.59 -28.37
CA ILE A 51 -3.97 1.37 -27.19
C ILE A 51 -3.55 -0.10 -27.16
N GLY A 52 -2.35 -0.40 -26.67
CA GLY A 52 -1.91 -1.77 -26.45
C GLY A 52 -1.55 -2.49 -27.75
N ASP A 53 -2.00 -3.74 -27.89
CA ASP A 53 -1.69 -4.57 -29.07
C ASP A 53 -2.21 -3.95 -30.36
N ALA A 54 -3.40 -3.33 -30.35
CA ALA A 54 -3.96 -2.63 -31.51
C ALA A 54 -3.02 -1.51 -32.01
N ALA A 55 -2.48 -0.71 -31.09
CA ALA A 55 -1.52 0.35 -31.43
C ALA A 55 -0.18 -0.23 -31.94
N LYS A 56 0.33 -1.28 -31.28
CA LYS A 56 1.59 -1.91 -31.67
C LYS A 56 1.51 -2.56 -33.06
N ASN A 57 0.40 -3.24 -33.38
CA ASN A 57 0.24 -3.98 -34.62
C ASN A 57 0.25 -3.08 -35.86
N GLN A 58 -0.18 -1.82 -35.73
CA GLN A 58 -0.22 -0.86 -36.84
C GLN A 58 0.98 0.09 -36.91
N VAL A 59 1.99 -0.06 -36.03
CA VAL A 59 3.15 0.85 -35.96
C VAL A 59 3.88 0.99 -37.31
N ALA A 60 3.94 -0.08 -38.10
CA ALA A 60 4.59 -0.07 -39.41
C ALA A 60 3.83 0.79 -40.44
N MET A 61 2.52 0.97 -40.28
CA MET A 61 1.67 1.76 -41.18
C MET A 61 1.52 3.22 -40.74
N ASN A 62 1.64 3.50 -39.43
CA ASN A 62 1.46 4.83 -38.85
C ASN A 62 2.54 5.16 -37.81
N PRO A 63 3.83 5.12 -38.17
CA PRO A 63 4.91 5.19 -37.20
C PRO A 63 5.01 6.54 -36.48
N THR A 64 4.70 7.64 -37.17
CA THR A 64 4.83 9.02 -36.63
C THR A 64 3.77 9.37 -35.60
N ASN A 65 2.62 8.68 -35.60
CA ASN A 65 1.54 8.89 -34.63
C ASN A 65 1.37 7.72 -33.67
N THR A 66 2.32 6.79 -33.64
CA THR A 66 2.32 5.63 -32.74
C THR A 66 3.40 5.80 -31.69
N ILE A 67 2.95 6.08 -30.48
CA ILE A 67 3.81 6.46 -29.37
C ILE A 67 4.11 5.25 -28.50
N PHE A 68 5.38 5.08 -28.18
CA PHE A 68 5.90 4.09 -27.25
C PHE A 68 7.02 4.73 -26.44
N ASP A 69 7.47 4.06 -25.37
CA ASP A 69 8.57 4.55 -24.52
C ASP A 69 8.33 5.93 -23.88
N ALA A 70 7.08 6.42 -23.82
CA ALA A 70 6.73 7.72 -23.24
C ALA A 70 7.26 7.89 -21.79
N LYS A 71 7.38 6.80 -21.03
CA LYS A 71 7.93 6.81 -19.66
C LYS A 71 9.39 7.25 -19.59
N ARG A 72 10.16 7.15 -20.67
CA ARG A 72 11.53 7.67 -20.71
C ARG A 72 11.57 9.19 -20.56
N LEU A 73 10.51 9.88 -20.99
CA LEU A 73 10.37 11.34 -20.97
C LEU A 73 9.81 11.89 -19.65
N ILE A 74 9.14 11.06 -18.84
CA ILE A 74 8.48 11.52 -17.60
C ILE A 74 9.50 12.13 -16.64
N GLY A 75 9.17 13.31 -16.11
CA GLY A 75 10.00 14.02 -15.13
C GLY A 75 11.33 14.55 -15.66
N ARG A 76 11.60 14.44 -16.97
CA ARG A 76 12.82 14.97 -17.60
C ARG A 76 12.58 16.30 -18.29
N LYS A 77 13.66 17.05 -18.48
CA LYS A 77 13.66 18.27 -19.30
C LYS A 77 13.89 17.92 -20.76
N PHE A 78 13.43 18.78 -21.66
CA PHE A 78 13.59 18.55 -23.09
C PHE A 78 15.07 18.46 -23.52
N ASP A 79 15.93 19.26 -22.89
CA ASP A 79 17.36 19.34 -23.16
C ASP A 79 18.21 18.26 -22.47
N ASP A 80 17.59 17.30 -21.77
CA ASP A 80 18.31 16.18 -21.16
C ASP A 80 19.08 15.38 -22.25
N PRO A 81 20.40 15.19 -22.12
CA PRO A 81 21.20 14.47 -23.12
C PRO A 81 20.70 13.06 -23.42
N ALA A 82 20.12 12.36 -22.44
CA ALA A 82 19.53 11.04 -22.64
C ALA A 82 18.29 11.12 -23.54
N ILE A 83 17.45 12.14 -23.35
CA ILE A 83 16.28 12.38 -24.20
C ILE A 83 16.69 12.79 -25.61
N GLN A 84 17.68 13.66 -25.74
CA GLN A 84 18.20 14.06 -27.04
C GLN A 84 18.81 12.88 -27.83
N ALA A 85 19.36 11.87 -27.12
CA ALA A 85 19.81 10.64 -27.74
C ALA A 85 18.62 9.74 -28.15
N ASP A 86 17.66 9.52 -27.24
CA ASP A 86 16.48 8.67 -27.49
C ASP A 86 15.60 9.22 -28.64
N MET A 87 15.44 10.55 -28.73
CA MET A 87 14.67 11.23 -29.79
C MET A 87 15.18 10.92 -31.20
N LYS A 88 16.46 10.53 -31.38
CA LYS A 88 17.01 10.14 -32.69
C LYS A 88 16.51 8.78 -33.16
N HIS A 89 15.96 7.99 -32.25
CA HIS A 89 15.50 6.62 -32.51
C HIS A 89 13.98 6.51 -32.56
N TRP A 90 13.24 7.54 -32.17
CA TRP A 90 11.79 7.55 -32.23
C TRP A 90 11.28 8.05 -33.59
N PRO A 91 10.25 7.41 -34.15
CA PRO A 91 9.62 7.86 -35.39
C PRO A 91 8.66 9.04 -35.19
N PHE A 92 8.27 9.33 -33.95
CA PHE A 92 7.35 10.40 -33.58
C PHE A 92 8.09 11.64 -33.09
N GLU A 93 7.44 12.80 -33.21
CA GLU A 93 8.04 14.08 -32.88
C GLU A 93 7.86 14.43 -31.40
N VAL A 94 8.94 14.91 -30.77
CA VAL A 94 8.90 15.49 -29.43
C VAL A 94 9.32 16.95 -29.54
N VAL A 95 8.49 17.85 -29.01
CA VAL A 95 8.67 19.29 -29.04
C VAL A 95 8.91 19.84 -27.63
N SER A 96 9.59 20.98 -27.54
CA SER A 96 9.80 21.69 -26.28
C SER A 96 8.70 22.73 -26.08
N ILE A 97 7.95 22.61 -24.99
CA ILE A 97 7.03 23.67 -24.53
C ILE A 97 7.44 24.05 -23.12
N GLU A 98 7.89 25.30 -22.95
CA GLU A 98 8.40 25.82 -21.67
C GLU A 98 9.54 24.96 -21.08
N GLY A 99 10.40 24.41 -21.94
CA GLY A 99 11.52 23.55 -21.55
C GLY A 99 11.13 22.11 -21.17
N LYS A 100 9.83 21.77 -21.22
CA LYS A 100 9.33 20.42 -20.99
C LYS A 100 9.09 19.69 -22.31
N PRO A 101 9.42 18.39 -22.41
CA PRO A 101 9.12 17.62 -23.60
C PRO A 101 7.61 17.34 -23.70
N LYS A 102 7.06 17.54 -24.90
CA LYS A 102 5.72 17.08 -25.28
C LYS A 102 5.79 16.28 -26.57
N ILE A 103 4.97 15.25 -26.67
CA ILE A 103 4.85 14.39 -27.84
C ILE A 103 3.83 15.03 -28.78
N GLN A 104 4.22 15.24 -30.03
CA GLN A 104 3.38 15.86 -31.07
C GLN A 104 2.88 14.78 -32.04
N VAL A 105 1.57 14.77 -32.27
CA VAL A 105 0.89 13.82 -33.16
C VAL A 105 -0.18 14.52 -33.98
N TYR A 106 -0.58 13.89 -35.07
CA TYR A 106 -1.82 14.22 -35.78
C TYR A 106 -2.94 13.30 -35.29
N TYR A 107 -4.03 13.90 -34.84
CA TYR A 107 -5.22 13.18 -34.39
C TYR A 107 -6.46 13.89 -34.91
N LYS A 108 -7.28 13.18 -35.70
CA LYS A 108 -8.41 13.77 -36.42
C LYS A 108 -8.02 14.98 -37.27
N ASP A 109 -6.95 14.83 -38.04
CA ASP A 109 -6.34 15.87 -38.89
C ASP A 109 -5.85 17.14 -38.19
N GLU A 110 -5.86 17.16 -36.85
CA GLU A 110 -5.35 18.26 -36.05
C GLU A 110 -4.01 17.87 -35.42
N LYS A 111 -3.06 18.80 -35.46
CA LYS A 111 -1.81 18.67 -34.70
C LYS A 111 -2.12 18.86 -33.22
N LYS A 112 -1.82 17.85 -32.40
CA LYS A 112 -1.99 17.87 -30.94
C LYS A 112 -0.66 17.61 -30.25
N THR A 113 -0.53 18.14 -29.04
CA THR A 113 0.64 17.89 -28.19
C THR A 113 0.19 17.35 -26.85
N PHE A 114 0.89 16.34 -26.35
CA PHE A 114 0.60 15.68 -25.07
C PHE A 114 1.86 15.63 -24.22
N PHE A 115 1.70 15.85 -22.92
CA PHE A 115 2.75 15.52 -21.97
C PHE A 115 2.96 14.00 -21.89
N PRO A 116 4.19 13.53 -21.57
CA PRO A 116 4.48 12.10 -21.42
C PRO A 116 3.58 11.39 -20.40
N GLU A 117 3.18 12.10 -19.34
CA GLU A 117 2.28 11.61 -18.30
C GLU A 117 0.86 11.41 -18.85
N GLU A 118 0.40 12.29 -19.75
CA GLU A 118 -0.88 12.13 -20.43
C GLU A 118 -0.88 10.88 -21.31
N ILE A 119 0.15 10.67 -22.13
CA ILE A 119 0.27 9.45 -22.95
C ILE A 119 0.32 8.20 -22.07
N SER A 120 1.08 8.25 -20.97
CA SER A 120 1.18 7.12 -20.05
C SER A 120 -0.15 6.81 -19.36
N SER A 121 -0.99 7.82 -19.12
CA SER A 121 -2.35 7.64 -18.60
C SER A 121 -3.33 7.05 -19.62
N MET A 122 -3.02 7.12 -20.92
CA MET A 122 -3.84 6.54 -21.99
C MET A 122 -3.61 5.05 -22.17
N ALA A 123 -2.48 4.51 -21.70
CA ALA A 123 -2.29 3.08 -21.56
C ALA A 123 -3.30 2.52 -20.51
N PRO A 124 -3.59 1.21 -20.49
CA PRO A 124 -4.60 0.64 -19.60
C PRO A 124 -4.38 1.09 -18.15
N ALA A 125 -5.29 1.92 -17.65
CA ALA A 125 -5.20 2.51 -16.32
C ALA A 125 -6.18 1.78 -15.40
N VAL A 126 -5.69 1.26 -14.29
CA VAL A 126 -6.53 0.64 -13.26
C VAL A 126 -6.73 1.67 -12.15
N GLY A 127 -7.97 2.06 -11.91
CA GLY A 127 -8.37 2.84 -10.74
C GLY A 127 -8.86 1.92 -9.62
N ILE A 128 -8.45 2.20 -8.39
CA ILE A 128 -8.98 1.49 -7.22
C ILE A 128 -9.72 2.52 -6.38
N ASP A 129 -11.04 2.36 -6.26
CA ASP A 129 -11.80 3.10 -5.25
C ASP A 129 -11.76 2.32 -3.95
N LEU A 130 -11.15 2.95 -2.96
CA LEU A 130 -11.10 2.44 -1.62
C LEU A 130 -12.16 3.15 -0.76
N GLY A 131 -13.44 2.88 -1.02
CA GLY A 131 -14.54 3.33 -0.15
C GLY A 131 -14.57 2.62 1.21
N THR A 132 -15.10 3.31 2.24
CA THR A 132 -15.14 2.80 3.62
C THR A 132 -15.96 1.50 3.74
N THR A 133 -17.08 1.41 3.04
CA THR A 133 -18.01 0.27 3.12
C THR A 133 -17.86 -0.69 1.94
N TYR A 134 -17.61 -0.17 0.74
CA TYR A 134 -17.37 -0.95 -0.46
C TYR A 134 -16.15 -0.41 -1.19
N SER A 135 -15.41 -1.30 -1.82
CA SER A 135 -14.29 -0.99 -2.71
C SER A 135 -14.60 -1.50 -4.12
N CYS A 136 -14.04 -0.87 -5.14
CA CYS A 136 -14.12 -1.37 -6.51
C CYS A 136 -12.81 -1.15 -7.25
N VAL A 137 -12.63 -1.90 -8.33
CA VAL A 137 -11.51 -1.75 -9.25
C VAL A 137 -12.10 -1.40 -10.61
N GLY A 138 -11.80 -0.20 -11.09
CA GLY A 138 -12.11 0.23 -12.44
C GLY A 138 -10.90 0.03 -13.34
N VAL A 139 -11.12 -0.36 -14.59
CA VAL A 139 -10.10 -0.41 -15.61
C VAL A 139 -10.55 0.46 -16.78
N PHE A 140 -9.70 1.39 -17.18
CA PHE A 140 -9.92 2.18 -18.38
C PHE A 140 -9.41 1.40 -19.59
N GLN A 141 -10.35 0.85 -20.35
CA GLN A 141 -10.12 0.07 -21.57
C GLN A 141 -11.17 0.46 -22.62
N HIS A 142 -10.81 0.40 -23.90
CA HIS A 142 -11.69 0.74 -25.04
C HIS A 142 -12.36 2.13 -24.93
N GLY A 143 -11.66 3.11 -24.36
CA GLY A 143 -12.17 4.49 -24.21
C GLY A 143 -13.26 4.66 -23.15
N LYS A 144 -13.52 3.66 -22.32
CA LYS A 144 -14.49 3.71 -21.22
C LYS A 144 -13.90 3.11 -19.93
N VAL A 145 -14.49 3.48 -18.79
CA VAL A 145 -14.19 2.84 -17.50
C VAL A 145 -15.08 1.60 -17.38
N GLU A 146 -14.47 0.44 -17.20
CA GLU A 146 -15.17 -0.80 -16.86
C GLU A 146 -14.85 -1.18 -15.41
N ILE A 147 -15.87 -1.48 -14.61
CA ILE A 147 -15.66 -1.96 -13.23
C ILE A 147 -15.52 -3.48 -13.25
N ILE A 148 -14.39 -3.97 -12.73
CA ILE A 148 -14.12 -5.41 -12.62
C ILE A 148 -15.12 -6.01 -11.63
N ALA A 149 -15.81 -7.06 -12.07
CA ALA A 149 -16.64 -7.87 -11.19
C ALA A 149 -15.76 -8.74 -10.29
N ASN A 150 -16.12 -8.86 -9.01
CA ASN A 150 -15.50 -9.81 -8.11
C ASN A 150 -15.87 -11.25 -8.46
N ASP A 151 -15.34 -12.21 -7.71
CA ASP A 151 -15.59 -13.65 -7.88
C ASP A 151 -17.06 -14.06 -7.76
N GLN A 152 -17.90 -13.21 -7.16
CA GLN A 152 -19.36 -13.37 -7.06
C GLN A 152 -20.13 -12.67 -8.18
N GLY A 153 -19.44 -12.02 -9.13
CA GLY A 153 -20.06 -11.26 -10.21
C GLY A 153 -20.46 -9.81 -9.83
N ASN A 154 -20.18 -9.38 -8.60
CA ASN A 154 -20.53 -8.03 -8.12
C ASN A 154 -19.47 -7.00 -8.53
N ARG A 155 -19.90 -5.81 -8.98
CA ARG A 155 -18.99 -4.71 -9.37
C ARG A 155 -18.45 -3.91 -8.18
N THR A 156 -18.92 -4.18 -6.98
CA THR A 156 -18.39 -3.61 -5.74
C THR A 156 -18.18 -4.74 -4.74
N THR A 157 -17.10 -4.65 -3.97
CA THR A 157 -16.74 -5.66 -2.96
C THR A 157 -16.82 -5.00 -1.58
N PRO A 158 -17.53 -5.57 -0.60
CA PRO A 158 -17.53 -5.05 0.76
C PRO A 158 -16.09 -4.87 1.30
N SER A 159 -15.82 -3.76 1.96
CA SER A 159 -14.54 -3.47 2.61
C SER A 159 -14.41 -4.19 3.96
N TYR A 160 -14.59 -5.52 3.94
CA TYR A 160 -14.57 -6.40 5.09
C TYR A 160 -13.42 -7.41 4.95
N VAL A 161 -12.72 -7.68 6.04
CA VAL A 161 -11.67 -8.71 6.12
C VAL A 161 -11.92 -9.51 7.39
N ALA A 162 -12.16 -10.82 7.27
CA ALA A 162 -12.32 -11.71 8.41
C ALA A 162 -11.15 -12.68 8.48
N PHE A 163 -10.59 -12.83 9.67
CA PHE A 163 -9.54 -13.79 9.96
C PHE A 163 -10.15 -15.01 10.63
N THR A 164 -10.04 -16.15 9.97
CA THR A 164 -10.38 -17.47 10.55
C THR A 164 -9.09 -18.20 10.91
N GLU A 165 -9.20 -19.34 11.58
CA GLU A 165 -8.02 -20.17 11.93
C GLU A 165 -7.24 -20.62 10.69
N THR A 166 -7.92 -20.84 9.55
CA THR A 166 -7.31 -21.44 8.36
C THR A 166 -7.10 -20.46 7.22
N GLU A 167 -7.92 -19.41 7.14
CA GLU A 167 -7.90 -18.50 6.01
C GLU A 167 -8.34 -17.07 6.33
N ARG A 168 -7.90 -16.14 5.47
CA ARG A 168 -8.36 -14.76 5.43
C ARG A 168 -9.49 -14.66 4.41
N LEU A 169 -10.69 -14.36 4.88
CA LEU A 169 -11.85 -14.06 4.06
C LEU A 169 -11.90 -12.56 3.78
N ILE A 170 -12.40 -12.17 2.61
CA ILE A 170 -12.50 -10.76 2.21
C ILE A 170 -13.85 -10.57 1.50
N GLY A 171 -14.42 -9.36 1.56
CA GLY A 171 -15.64 -9.04 0.83
C GLY A 171 -16.88 -9.67 1.45
N ASP A 172 -17.75 -10.21 0.62
CA ASP A 172 -19.01 -10.82 1.05
C ASP A 172 -18.78 -12.00 2.01
N ALA A 173 -17.76 -12.82 1.76
CA ALA A 173 -17.39 -13.94 2.64
C ALA A 173 -17.00 -13.45 4.04
N ALA A 174 -16.25 -12.34 4.15
CA ALA A 174 -15.90 -11.73 5.43
C ALA A 174 -17.10 -11.05 6.09
N LYS A 175 -17.94 -10.36 5.32
CA LYS A 175 -19.16 -9.72 5.83
C LYS A 175 -20.11 -10.73 6.48
N ASN A 176 -20.20 -11.93 5.93
CA ASN A 176 -21.01 -13.01 6.49
C ASN A 176 -20.46 -13.56 7.81
N GLN A 177 -19.20 -13.29 8.16
CA GLN A 177 -18.60 -13.70 9.43
C GLN A 177 -18.94 -12.77 10.60
N VAL A 178 -19.48 -11.56 10.37
CA VAL A 178 -19.69 -10.57 11.44
C VAL A 178 -20.54 -11.15 12.60
N ALA A 179 -21.54 -11.99 12.31
CA ALA A 179 -22.39 -12.58 13.33
C ALA A 179 -21.70 -13.70 14.15
N MET A 180 -20.76 -14.44 13.55
CA MET A 180 -20.16 -15.64 14.14
C MET A 180 -18.72 -15.43 14.62
N ASN A 181 -18.00 -14.47 14.05
CA ASN A 181 -16.61 -14.14 14.31
C ASN A 181 -16.40 -12.62 14.35
N PRO A 182 -17.14 -11.89 15.21
CA PRO A 182 -17.18 -10.42 15.20
C PRO A 182 -15.82 -9.78 15.51
N THR A 183 -15.08 -10.32 16.49
CA THR A 183 -13.81 -9.74 16.97
C THR A 183 -12.68 -9.85 15.95
N ASN A 184 -12.73 -10.84 15.05
CA ASN A 184 -11.74 -11.03 14.00
C ASN A 184 -12.28 -10.64 12.61
N THR A 185 -13.44 -9.98 12.55
CA THR A 185 -14.01 -9.45 11.31
C THR A 185 -13.89 -7.94 11.28
N ILE A 186 -12.91 -7.47 10.54
CA ILE A 186 -12.54 -6.06 10.41
C ILE A 186 -13.35 -5.40 9.29
N PHE A 187 -13.91 -4.25 9.59
CA PHE A 187 -14.60 -3.37 8.64
C PHE A 187 -14.32 -1.91 8.99
N ASP A 188 -14.64 -0.98 8.08
CA ASP A 188 -14.44 0.46 8.29
C ASP A 188 -13.00 0.90 8.61
N ALA A 189 -12.00 0.02 8.42
CA ALA A 189 -10.59 0.27 8.72
C ALA A 189 -10.04 1.54 8.06
N LYS A 190 -10.64 1.99 6.95
CA LYS A 190 -10.25 3.23 6.26
C LYS A 190 -10.53 4.49 7.06
N ARG A 191 -11.47 4.44 8.00
CA ARG A 191 -11.71 5.55 8.94
C ARG A 191 -10.48 5.86 9.78
N LEU A 192 -9.63 4.85 10.03
CA LEU A 192 -8.40 4.98 10.81
C LEU A 192 -7.25 5.68 10.03
N ILE A 193 -7.30 5.68 8.70
CA ILE A 193 -6.19 6.11 7.86
C ILE A 193 -6.00 7.63 8.00
N GLY A 194 -4.77 8.04 8.31
CA GLY A 194 -4.40 9.46 8.47
C GLY A 194 -4.94 10.12 9.73
N ARG A 195 -5.67 9.40 10.59
CA ARG A 195 -6.21 9.93 11.85
C ARG A 195 -5.29 9.65 13.03
N LYS A 196 -5.44 10.47 14.07
CA LYS A 196 -4.82 10.20 15.37
C LYS A 196 -5.74 9.30 16.19
N PHE A 197 -5.16 8.55 17.13
CA PHE A 197 -5.89 7.64 17.98
C PHE A 197 -6.90 8.38 18.86
N ASP A 198 -6.53 9.58 19.33
CA ASP A 198 -7.37 10.44 20.18
C ASP A 198 -8.38 11.28 19.40
N ASP A 199 -8.50 11.09 18.08
CA ASP A 199 -9.52 11.78 17.27
C ASP A 199 -10.93 11.44 17.80
N PRO A 200 -11.77 12.44 18.14
CA PRO A 200 -13.11 12.20 18.67
C PRO A 200 -14.00 11.31 17.79
N ALA A 201 -13.84 11.38 16.47
CA ALA A 201 -14.58 10.52 15.55
C ALA A 201 -14.12 9.06 15.67
N ILE A 202 -12.81 8.82 15.78
CA ILE A 202 -12.26 7.48 16.01
C ILE A 202 -12.69 6.93 17.36
N GLN A 203 -12.64 7.75 18.41
CA GLN A 203 -13.08 7.36 19.76
C GLN A 203 -14.58 7.06 19.83
N ALA A 204 -15.40 7.70 18.99
CA ALA A 204 -16.81 7.37 18.85
C ALA A 204 -17.00 6.06 18.07
N ASP A 205 -16.35 5.91 16.92
CA ASP A 205 -16.46 4.72 16.05
C ASP A 205 -15.98 3.45 16.78
N MET A 206 -14.88 3.53 17.54
CA MET A 206 -14.32 2.41 18.33
C MET A 206 -15.30 1.81 19.33
N LYS A 207 -16.30 2.57 19.81
CA LYS A 207 -17.32 2.06 20.74
C LYS A 207 -18.29 1.09 20.07
N HIS A 208 -18.36 1.11 18.75
CA HIS A 208 -19.28 0.31 17.95
C HIS A 208 -18.57 -0.83 17.21
N TRP A 209 -17.23 -0.86 17.23
CA TRP A 209 -16.48 -1.94 16.63
C TRP A 209 -16.32 -3.12 17.57
N PRO A 210 -16.52 -4.36 17.06
CA PRO A 210 -16.31 -5.56 17.86
C PRO A 210 -14.82 -5.97 17.97
N PHE A 211 -13.93 -5.32 17.24
CA PHE A 211 -12.50 -5.64 17.18
C PHE A 211 -11.66 -4.57 17.89
N GLU A 212 -10.48 -4.97 18.38
CA GLU A 212 -9.62 -4.10 19.17
C GLU A 212 -8.78 -3.17 18.28
N VAL A 213 -8.90 -1.87 18.53
CA VAL A 213 -8.03 -0.84 17.95
C VAL A 213 -7.12 -0.31 19.05
N VAL A 214 -5.82 -0.46 18.82
CA VAL A 214 -4.76 -0.08 19.75
C VAL A 214 -4.07 1.20 19.29
N SER A 215 -3.60 2.00 20.25
CA SER A 215 -2.78 3.19 19.96
C SER A 215 -1.33 2.78 19.78
N ILE A 216 -0.83 2.80 18.56
CA ILE A 216 0.61 2.64 18.32
C ILE A 216 1.13 3.99 17.89
N GLU A 217 1.88 4.63 18.79
CA GLU A 217 2.50 5.93 18.56
C GLU A 217 1.47 7.02 18.19
N GLY A 218 0.34 7.03 18.91
CA GLY A 218 -0.72 8.01 18.69
C GLY A 218 -1.53 7.80 17.41
N LYS A 219 -1.29 6.71 16.67
CA LYS A 219 -2.11 6.31 15.52
C LYS A 219 -2.95 5.07 15.87
N PRO A 220 -4.20 4.99 15.40
CA PRO A 220 -5.02 3.80 15.59
C PRO A 220 -4.53 2.67 14.69
N LYS A 221 -4.37 1.48 15.28
CA LYS A 221 -3.95 0.26 14.61
C LYS A 221 -4.84 -0.90 15.04
N ILE A 222 -5.11 -1.80 14.11
CA ILE A 222 -5.87 -3.02 14.41
C ILE A 222 -4.87 -4.10 14.80
N GLN A 223 -5.15 -4.82 15.89
CA GLN A 223 -4.24 -5.82 16.47
C GLN A 223 -3.82 -6.92 15.47
N GLU A 224 -4.71 -7.27 14.52
CA GLU A 224 -4.50 -8.26 13.47
C GLU A 224 -3.30 -8.00 12.56
N GLN A 225 -2.83 -6.74 12.41
CA GLN A 225 -1.64 -6.47 11.59
C GLN A 225 -0.36 -7.08 12.20
N ILE A 226 -0.29 -7.09 13.53
CA ILE A 226 0.81 -7.74 14.26
C ILE A 226 0.64 -9.27 14.13
N HIS A 227 -0.58 -9.76 14.29
CA HIS A 227 -0.87 -11.18 14.12
C HIS A 227 -0.49 -11.69 12.73
N GLU A 228 -0.86 -10.99 11.65
CA GLU A 228 -0.54 -11.38 10.27
C GLU A 228 0.96 -11.43 9.98
N LEU A 229 1.73 -10.49 10.55
CA LEU A 229 3.16 -10.47 10.34
C LEU A 229 3.86 -11.62 11.07
N PHE A 230 3.51 -11.84 12.34
CA PHE A 230 4.18 -12.80 13.20
C PHE A 230 3.68 -14.24 12.96
N SER A 231 2.45 -14.45 12.50
CA SER A 231 1.94 -15.80 12.18
C SER A 231 2.69 -16.48 11.03
N ARG A 232 3.43 -15.71 10.21
CA ARG A 232 4.33 -16.25 9.19
C ARG A 232 5.48 -17.08 9.75
N CYS A 233 5.78 -16.92 11.04
CA CYS A 233 6.83 -17.65 11.73
C CYS A 233 6.30 -18.85 12.52
N GLY A 234 4.98 -19.00 12.66
CA GLY A 234 4.36 -20.15 13.31
C GLY A 234 3.13 -19.77 14.13
N ASP A 235 2.54 -20.75 14.80
CA ASP A 235 1.27 -20.58 15.49
C ASP A 235 1.44 -19.74 16.75
N ILE A 236 0.73 -18.61 16.77
CA ILE A 236 0.75 -17.66 17.89
C ILE A 236 -0.21 -18.17 18.96
N ARG A 237 0.31 -18.36 20.17
CA ARG A 237 -0.49 -18.65 21.37
C ARG A 237 -1.22 -17.41 21.88
N ARG A 238 -0.53 -16.27 21.93
CA ARG A 238 -1.14 -14.97 22.27
C ARG A 238 -0.26 -13.80 21.88
N ILE A 239 -0.89 -12.65 21.64
CA ILE A 239 -0.21 -11.36 21.52
C ILE A 239 -0.65 -10.51 22.71
N VAL A 240 0.32 -9.94 23.43
CA VAL A 240 0.08 -9.08 24.58
C VAL A 240 0.65 -7.70 24.30
N MET A 241 -0.20 -6.70 24.18
CA MET A 241 0.24 -5.33 23.92
C MET A 241 0.97 -4.73 25.12
N GLY A 242 2.12 -4.11 24.86
CA GLY A 242 2.86 -3.35 25.87
C GLY A 242 2.09 -2.07 26.19
N LEU A 243 1.48 -2.01 27.38
CA LEU A 243 0.78 -0.81 27.87
C LEU A 243 1.72 0.11 28.65
N ASP A 244 1.55 1.42 28.54
CA ASP A 244 2.20 2.41 29.39
C ASP A 244 1.86 2.14 30.87
N LYS A 245 2.86 2.23 31.74
CA LYS A 245 2.72 1.90 33.17
C LYS A 245 1.63 2.72 33.86
N PHE A 246 1.49 3.99 33.49
CA PHE A 246 0.61 4.96 34.15
C PHE A 246 -0.69 5.16 33.36
N LYS A 247 -0.58 5.40 32.06
CA LYS A 247 -1.75 5.71 31.20
C LYS A 247 -2.55 4.48 30.80
N LYS A 248 -1.97 3.27 30.95
CA LYS A 248 -2.56 2.00 30.52
C LYS A 248 -2.92 1.95 29.03
N THR A 249 -2.33 2.82 28.20
CA THR A 249 -2.49 2.83 26.74
C THR A 249 -1.32 2.10 26.08
N PRO A 250 -1.49 1.44 24.92
CA PRO A 250 -0.37 0.78 24.24
C PRO A 250 0.76 1.76 23.91
N CYS A 251 2.02 1.33 24.07
CA CYS A 251 3.19 2.21 24.08
C CYS A 251 4.31 1.77 23.13
N GLY A 252 3.94 1.18 21.98
CA GLY A 252 4.86 0.99 20.85
C GLY A 252 5.67 -0.31 20.85
N PHE A 253 5.28 -1.29 21.68
CA PHE A 253 5.79 -2.65 21.63
C PHE A 253 4.70 -3.66 22.03
N CYS A 254 4.92 -4.94 21.74
CA CYS A 254 4.07 -6.05 22.14
C CYS A 254 4.94 -7.28 22.46
N PHE A 255 4.35 -8.24 23.16
CA PHE A 255 4.89 -9.58 23.33
C PHE A 255 4.12 -10.53 22.43
N VAL A 256 4.84 -11.33 21.66
CA VAL A 256 4.25 -12.40 20.86
C VAL A 256 4.71 -13.72 21.46
N GLU A 257 3.77 -14.49 21.97
CA GLU A 257 4.01 -15.83 22.49
C GLU A 257 3.59 -16.85 21.44
N TYR A 258 4.53 -17.70 21.01
CA TYR A 258 4.27 -18.83 20.13
C TYR A 258 4.03 -20.11 20.94
N TYR A 259 3.35 -21.09 20.35
CA TYR A 259 3.20 -22.41 20.97
C TYR A 259 4.53 -23.16 21.06
N THR A 260 5.42 -22.97 20.07
CA THR A 260 6.72 -23.62 20.04
C THR A 260 7.86 -22.62 20.08
N ARG A 261 9.00 -23.03 20.65
CA ARG A 261 10.23 -22.24 20.66
C ARG A 261 10.79 -22.05 19.25
N ALA A 262 10.63 -23.05 18.37
CA ALA A 262 11.11 -22.98 16.98
C ALA A 262 10.45 -21.82 16.22
N ASP A 263 9.16 -21.57 16.46
CA ASP A 263 8.43 -20.46 15.83
C ASP A 263 8.92 -19.09 16.33
N ALA A 264 9.23 -18.98 17.63
CA ALA A 264 9.86 -17.79 18.18
C ALA A 264 11.27 -17.56 17.60
N GLU A 265 12.06 -18.62 17.39
CA GLU A 265 13.36 -18.57 16.72
C GLU A 265 13.23 -18.10 15.26
N MET A 266 12.22 -18.58 14.53
CA MET A 266 11.91 -18.12 13.17
C MET A 266 11.55 -16.63 13.17
N SER A 267 10.76 -16.16 14.14
CA SER A 267 10.41 -14.74 14.28
C SER A 267 11.65 -13.87 14.49
N MET A 268 12.58 -14.29 15.35
CA MET A 268 13.86 -13.60 15.55
C MET A 268 14.70 -13.52 14.28
N ARG A 269 14.65 -14.57 13.44
CA ARG A 269 15.47 -14.66 12.22
C ARG A 269 14.89 -13.90 11.04
N TYR A 270 13.58 -13.96 10.85
CA TYR A 270 12.92 -13.51 9.62
C TYR A 270 12.12 -12.22 9.79
N ILE A 271 11.65 -11.91 11.01
CA ILE A 271 10.83 -10.72 11.26
C ILE A 271 11.68 -9.57 11.81
N ASN A 272 12.74 -9.87 12.55
CA ASN A 272 13.67 -8.86 13.05
C ASN A 272 14.30 -8.06 11.89
N GLY A 273 14.20 -6.73 11.95
CA GLY A 273 14.73 -5.84 10.91
C GLY A 273 13.84 -5.71 9.68
N THR A 274 12.67 -6.38 9.63
CA THR A 274 11.68 -6.11 8.59
C THR A 274 10.92 -4.81 8.86
N ARG A 275 10.01 -4.43 7.95
CA ARG A 275 9.19 -3.24 8.11
C ARG A 275 7.74 -3.61 8.40
N LEU A 276 7.15 -2.94 9.39
CA LEU A 276 5.71 -2.88 9.60
C LEU A 276 5.31 -1.40 9.49
N ASP A 277 4.46 -1.07 8.51
CA ASP A 277 4.08 0.31 8.17
C ASP A 277 5.28 1.26 8.01
N ASP A 278 6.20 0.89 7.11
CA ASP A 278 7.44 1.60 6.78
C ASP A 278 8.48 1.75 7.91
N ARG A 279 8.24 1.12 9.06
CA ARG A 279 9.14 1.21 10.22
C ARG A 279 9.85 -0.10 10.48
N LEU A 280 11.16 0.01 10.72
CA LEU A 280 11.98 -1.12 11.14
C LEU A 280 11.47 -1.66 12.47
N ILE A 281 10.98 -2.89 12.44
CA ILE A 281 10.62 -3.61 13.65
C ILE A 281 11.82 -4.37 14.19
N ARG A 282 11.89 -4.48 15.51
CA ARG A 282 12.92 -5.27 16.20
C ARG A 282 12.24 -6.35 17.00
N VAL A 283 12.75 -7.57 16.85
CA VAL A 283 12.32 -8.73 17.62
C VAL A 283 13.48 -9.10 18.52
N ASP A 284 13.20 -9.20 19.82
CA ASP A 284 14.16 -9.52 20.86
C ASP A 284 13.56 -10.64 21.73
N TRP A 285 14.39 -11.55 22.26
CA TRP A 285 13.93 -12.58 23.20
C TRP A 285 13.38 -11.95 24.49
N ASP A 286 12.23 -12.43 24.94
CA ASP A 286 11.71 -12.14 26.27
C ASP A 286 11.92 -13.35 27.20
N ALA A 287 12.38 -13.09 28.42
CA ALA A 287 12.63 -14.13 29.42
C ALA A 287 11.33 -14.67 30.07
N GLY A 288 10.17 -14.16 29.69
CA GLY A 288 8.88 -14.49 30.26
C GLY A 288 8.58 -13.70 31.54
N PHE A 289 7.59 -14.19 32.28
CA PHE A 289 7.13 -13.57 33.51
C PHE A 289 8.16 -13.73 34.64
N VAL A 290 8.58 -12.60 35.21
CA VAL A 290 9.41 -12.53 36.42
C VAL A 290 8.81 -11.45 37.31
N GLU A 291 8.54 -11.78 38.57
CA GLU A 291 7.97 -10.85 39.53
C GLU A 291 8.87 -9.60 39.69
N GLY A 292 8.27 -8.41 39.66
CA GLY A 292 8.99 -7.13 39.76
C GLY A 292 9.66 -6.62 38.47
N ARG A 293 9.67 -7.39 37.37
CA ARG A 293 10.20 -6.95 36.05
C ARG A 293 9.36 -5.80 35.48
N GLN A 294 10.00 -4.84 34.79
CA GLN A 294 9.32 -3.71 34.14
C GLN A 294 8.85 -3.99 32.70
N TYR A 295 9.15 -5.17 32.15
CA TYR A 295 8.66 -5.69 30.86
C TYR A 295 8.77 -4.68 29.71
N GLY A 296 9.99 -4.14 29.51
CA GLY A 296 10.27 -3.19 28.43
C GLY A 296 9.83 -1.75 28.71
N ARG A 297 9.37 -1.41 29.91
CA ARG A 297 8.96 -0.05 30.30
C ARG A 297 10.11 0.72 30.97
N GLY A 298 10.23 2.00 30.60
CA GLY A 298 11.16 2.95 31.21
C GLY A 298 10.59 3.64 32.45
N LYS A 299 11.37 4.55 33.05
CA LYS A 299 10.96 5.31 34.24
C LYS A 299 9.71 6.15 33.98
N SER A 300 9.60 6.69 32.77
CA SER A 300 8.46 7.48 32.33
C SER A 300 7.20 6.67 31.96
N GLY A 301 7.22 5.34 32.12
CA GLY A 301 6.08 4.45 31.92
C GLY A 301 5.93 3.89 30.50
N GLY A 302 6.45 4.58 29.49
CA GLY A 302 6.46 4.15 28.09
C GLY A 302 7.59 3.17 27.77
N GLN A 303 7.80 2.87 26.48
CA GLN A 303 8.86 1.96 26.05
C GLN A 303 10.24 2.46 26.50
N VAL A 304 11.04 1.57 27.12
CA VAL A 304 12.36 1.89 27.65
C VAL A 304 13.29 2.45 26.57
N ARG A 305 13.26 1.89 25.36
CA ARG A 305 14.11 2.36 24.25
C ARG A 305 13.79 3.80 23.83
N ASP A 306 12.52 4.22 23.90
CA ASP A 306 12.14 5.60 23.61
C ASP A 306 12.64 6.60 24.65
N GLU A 307 12.99 6.13 25.85
CA GLU A 307 13.58 6.98 26.88
C GLU A 307 15.02 7.37 26.53
N TYR A 308 15.78 6.45 25.92
CA TYR A 308 17.21 6.58 25.60
C TYR A 308 17.51 6.92 24.13
N ARG A 309 16.48 7.02 23.28
CA ARG A 309 16.63 7.24 21.84
C ARG A 309 17.31 8.59 21.53
N THR A 310 18.29 8.58 20.64
CA THR A 310 19.10 9.77 20.30
C THR A 310 18.70 10.40 18.97
N ASP A 311 18.16 9.61 18.05
CA ASP A 311 17.57 10.08 16.81
C ASP A 311 16.24 10.82 17.05
N TYR A 312 15.86 11.68 16.10
CA TYR A 312 14.57 12.36 16.11
C TYR A 312 13.53 11.51 15.35
N ASP A 313 12.39 11.25 15.99
CA ASP A 313 11.23 10.60 15.34
C ASP A 313 9.98 11.36 15.73
N SER A 314 9.40 12.07 14.76
CA SER A 314 8.19 12.87 14.96
C SER A 314 6.98 12.02 15.33
N GLY A 315 6.90 10.77 14.86
CA GLY A 315 5.83 9.85 15.21
C GLY A 315 5.94 9.35 16.66
N ARG A 316 7.13 9.37 17.26
CA ARG A 316 7.37 9.07 18.68
C ARG A 316 7.48 10.31 19.57
N GLY A 317 7.00 11.46 19.08
CA GLY A 317 6.98 12.70 19.86
C GLY A 317 8.33 13.42 19.98
N GLY A 318 9.27 13.19 19.05
CA GLY A 318 10.52 13.95 18.93
C GLY A 318 11.79 13.17 19.27
N TYR A 319 12.70 13.73 20.06
CA TYR A 319 13.89 13.02 20.59
C TYR A 319 13.51 12.09 21.76
N GLY A 320 14.41 11.21 22.21
CA GLY A 320 14.13 10.41 23.41
C GLY A 320 13.93 11.27 24.66
N LYS A 321 13.11 10.78 25.62
CA LYS A 321 12.69 11.61 26.77
C LYS A 321 13.84 12.16 27.61
N ILE A 322 14.95 11.42 27.74
CA ILE A 322 16.14 11.92 28.46
C ILE A 322 16.75 13.13 27.75
N LEU A 323 16.82 13.11 26.41
CA LEU A 323 17.31 14.26 25.63
C LEU A 323 16.33 15.43 25.69
N GLN A 324 15.02 15.16 25.63
CA GLN A 324 14.01 16.20 25.79
C GLN A 324 14.12 16.89 27.15
N GLN A 325 14.30 16.13 28.23
CA GLN A 325 14.49 16.68 29.58
C GLN A 325 15.78 17.50 29.73
N LYS A 326 16.85 17.10 29.05
CA LYS A 326 18.12 17.87 29.01
C LYS A 326 18.04 19.14 28.17
N ALA A 327 17.10 19.22 27.22
CA ALA A 327 16.92 20.36 26.34
C ALA A 327 16.02 21.46 26.92
N VAL A 328 15.33 21.20 28.04
CA VAL A 328 14.59 22.23 28.78
C VAL A 328 15.59 23.02 29.63
N PRO A 329 15.80 24.33 29.39
CA PRO A 329 16.65 25.14 30.25
C PRO A 329 16.04 25.17 31.65
N ASN A 330 16.87 24.97 32.67
CA ASN A 330 16.48 25.09 34.06
C ASN A 330 16.08 26.55 34.33
N THR A 331 14.78 26.86 34.36
CA THR A 331 14.28 28.22 34.65
C THR A 331 14.23 28.56 36.13
N ASP A 332 14.80 27.72 37.01
CA ASP A 332 14.77 27.92 38.47
C ASP A 332 16.05 28.62 39.00
N ASN A 333 16.59 29.58 38.27
CA ASN A 333 17.59 30.53 38.76
C ASN A 333 17.44 31.89 38.04
N LEU A 334 16.34 32.59 38.32
CA LEU A 334 16.21 34.04 38.17
C LEU A 334 15.45 34.61 39.38
#